data_AF-A0ABD0K2H6-F1
#
_entry.id   AF-A0ABD0K2H6-F1
#
_cell.length_a   1.000
_cell.length_b   1.000
_cell.length_c   1.000
_cell.angle_alpha   90.00
_cell.angle_beta   90.00
_cell.angle_gamma   90.00
#
_symmetry.space_group_name_H-M   'P 1'
#
loop_
_entity.id
_entity.type
_entity.pdbx_description
1 polymer ?
#
loop_
_entity_poly.entity_id
_entity_poly.type
_entity_poly.pdbx_seq_one_letter_code
_entity_poly.pdbx_strand_id
1 'polypeptide(L)'
;MIRQLGRPTFFATFSAVETRLFDRLRVLYRMEHNQKFSDDDLENLTWQEKSQLIQKDPVTCARHFDYRVQVLFRRVILSELQPLGKVTDYFFRVEYQQRGSPHTHCLLWVEDAPEADNDSDREVAEFVDKYLTCHRHQEGELKEISSLHEHKHSKLCKKGEKHVCRFGFPLPPMPRTMMLRPLTQTEEEEEYPRIGKSFKAIKRVESTETRRECILESGH
;
A
#
# COMPACT_ATOMS: atom_id res chain seq x y z
N MET A 1 -2.73 -10.74 22.12
CA MET A 1 -2.27 -11.14 20.79
C MET A 1 -0.76 -11.16 20.66
N ILE A 2 -0.02 -10.07 20.45
CA ILE A 2 1.45 -10.16 20.23
C ILE A 2 2.20 -10.91 21.36
N ARG A 3 1.85 -10.67 22.64
CA ARG A 3 2.47 -11.39 23.77
C ARG A 3 2.15 -12.89 23.84
N GLN A 4 1.08 -13.34 23.17
CA GLN A 4 0.59 -14.72 23.22
C GLN A 4 0.90 -15.49 21.94
N LEU A 5 0.77 -14.83 20.79
CA LEU A 5 0.91 -15.39 19.45
C LEU A 5 2.28 -15.06 18.81
N GLY A 6 3.09 -14.22 19.45
CA GLY A 6 4.36 -13.77 18.91
C GLY A 6 4.22 -12.71 17.80
N ARG A 7 5.25 -12.61 16.96
CA ARG A 7 5.34 -11.65 15.85
C ARG A 7 4.33 -12.03 14.76
N PRO A 8 3.53 -11.09 14.23
CA PRO A 8 2.64 -11.37 13.11
C PRO A 8 3.46 -11.65 11.83
N THR A 9 2.94 -12.53 10.98
CA THR A 9 3.53 -12.89 9.67
C THR A 9 3.39 -11.74 8.68
N PHE A 10 2.19 -11.18 8.54
CA PHE A 10 1.92 -10.07 7.64
C PHE A 10 1.38 -8.85 8.39
N PHE A 11 1.84 -7.68 7.96
CA PHE A 11 1.19 -6.40 8.24
C PHE A 11 0.56 -5.89 6.94
N ALA A 12 -0.74 -5.65 6.96
CA ALA A 12 -1.47 -5.13 5.81
C ALA A 12 -2.24 -3.87 6.17
N THR A 13 -2.35 -2.94 5.22
CA THR A 13 -3.21 -1.76 5.36
C THR A 13 -4.20 -1.72 4.21
N PHE A 14 -5.49 -1.60 4.55
CA PHE A 14 -6.57 -1.50 3.57
C PHE A 14 -7.20 -0.12 3.68
N SER A 15 -7.08 0.69 2.63
CA SER A 15 -7.67 2.02 2.56
C SER A 15 -8.81 2.05 1.55
N ALA A 16 -9.82 2.86 1.84
CA ALA A 16 -10.86 3.16 0.87
C ALA A 16 -10.58 4.52 0.22
N VAL A 17 -10.26 4.52 -1.07
CA VAL A 17 -10.22 5.75 -1.86
C VAL A 17 -11.65 6.09 -2.24
N GLU A 18 -12.26 6.99 -1.48
CA GLU A 18 -13.71 7.00 -1.42
C GLU A 18 -14.41 7.39 -2.72
N THR A 19 -13.79 8.30 -3.45
CA THR A 19 -14.25 8.80 -4.74
C THR A 19 -14.10 7.79 -5.88
N ARG A 20 -13.46 6.64 -5.65
CA ARG A 20 -13.26 5.57 -6.64
C ARG A 20 -14.07 4.30 -6.39
N LEU A 21 -14.88 4.27 -5.32
CA LEU A 21 -15.75 3.13 -5.01
C LEU A 21 -17.13 3.36 -5.62
N PHE A 22 -17.30 2.98 -6.90
CA PHE A 22 -18.54 3.20 -7.65
C PHE A 22 -19.75 2.47 -7.04
N ASP A 23 -19.55 1.29 -6.46
CA ASP A 23 -20.59 0.56 -5.75
C ASP A 23 -21.20 1.38 -4.60
N ARG A 24 -20.37 2.13 -3.86
CA ARG A 24 -20.86 3.06 -2.85
C ARG A 24 -21.46 4.31 -3.45
N LEU A 25 -20.79 4.96 -4.41
CA LEU A 25 -21.30 6.19 -5.04
C LEU A 25 -22.69 5.96 -5.63
N ARG A 26 -22.94 4.78 -6.21
CA ARG A 26 -24.26 4.35 -6.68
C ARG A 26 -25.31 4.33 -5.58
N VAL A 27 -24.97 3.81 -4.39
CA VAL A 27 -25.87 3.78 -3.23
C VAL A 27 -26.17 5.20 -2.74
N LEU A 28 -25.14 6.03 -2.56
CA LEU A 28 -25.29 7.41 -2.10
C LEU A 28 -26.13 8.24 -3.07
N TYR A 29 -25.84 8.16 -4.37
CA TYR A 29 -26.58 8.87 -5.40
C TYR A 29 -28.06 8.46 -5.42
N ARG A 30 -28.32 7.15 -5.33
CA ARG A 30 -29.69 6.63 -5.27
C ARG A 30 -30.45 7.13 -4.04
N MET A 31 -29.78 7.24 -2.89
CA MET A 31 -30.41 7.75 -1.66
C MET A 31 -30.70 9.25 -1.76
N GLU A 32 -29.80 10.03 -2.38
CA GLU A 32 -29.95 11.49 -2.50
C GLU A 32 -30.97 11.89 -3.58
N HIS A 33 -30.91 11.29 -4.76
CA HIS A 33 -31.67 11.73 -5.95
C HIS A 33 -32.86 10.81 -6.28
N ASN A 34 -33.01 9.68 -5.59
CA ASN A 34 -34.03 8.66 -5.87
C ASN A 34 -34.02 8.16 -7.32
N GLN A 35 -32.86 8.20 -7.97
CA GLN A 35 -32.65 7.76 -9.35
C GLN A 35 -31.64 6.62 -9.40
N LYS A 36 -31.80 5.72 -10.38
CA LYS A 36 -30.79 4.71 -10.71
C LYS A 36 -29.83 5.31 -11.72
N PHE A 37 -28.54 5.13 -11.51
CA PHE A 37 -27.47 5.62 -12.38
C PHE A 37 -26.65 4.43 -12.92
N SER A 38 -26.17 4.57 -14.15
CA SER A 38 -25.20 3.63 -14.73
C SER A 38 -23.79 3.90 -14.18
N ASP A 39 -22.85 2.98 -14.41
CA ASP A 39 -21.44 3.22 -14.04
C ASP A 39 -20.82 4.35 -14.86
N ASP A 40 -21.17 4.46 -16.14
CA ASP A 40 -20.70 5.52 -17.03
C ASP A 40 -21.07 6.91 -16.49
N ASP A 41 -22.29 7.05 -15.95
CA ASP A 41 -22.73 8.32 -15.38
C ASP A 41 -21.98 8.67 -14.08
N LEU A 42 -21.61 7.67 -13.26
CA LEU A 42 -20.82 7.85 -12.04
C LEU A 42 -19.35 8.18 -12.34
N GLU A 43 -18.81 7.64 -13.43
CA GLU A 43 -17.48 8.00 -13.91
C GLU A 43 -17.40 9.48 -14.28
N ASN A 44 -18.44 9.97 -14.98
CA ASN A 44 -18.57 11.35 -15.42
C ASN A 44 -18.80 12.37 -14.30
N LEU A 45 -19.19 11.95 -13.10
CA LEU A 45 -19.30 12.85 -11.95
C LEU A 45 -17.94 13.49 -11.63
N THR A 46 -17.96 14.81 -11.44
CA THR A 46 -16.81 15.59 -11.01
C THR A 46 -16.36 15.17 -9.60
N TRP A 47 -15.11 15.49 -9.26
CA TRP A 47 -14.58 15.22 -7.92
C TRP A 47 -15.41 15.93 -6.83
N GLN A 48 -15.89 17.13 -7.12
CA GLN A 48 -16.73 17.94 -6.22
C GLN A 48 -18.07 17.25 -5.96
N GLU A 49 -18.76 16.77 -7.01
CA GLU A 49 -20.03 16.06 -6.86
C GLU A 49 -19.86 14.76 -6.06
N LYS A 50 -18.82 13.97 -6.37
CA LYS A 50 -18.48 12.76 -5.61
C LYS A 50 -18.25 13.08 -4.14
N SER A 51 -17.52 14.16 -3.86
CA SER A 51 -17.22 14.60 -2.49
C SER A 51 -18.48 15.06 -1.74
N GLN A 52 -19.40 15.76 -2.41
CA GLN A 52 -20.66 16.19 -1.82
C GLN A 52 -21.55 15.01 -1.42
N LEU A 53 -21.65 13.98 -2.28
CA LEU A 53 -22.40 12.76 -1.97
C LEU A 53 -21.85 12.06 -0.71
N ILE A 54 -20.52 11.95 -0.59
CA ILE A 54 -19.86 11.33 0.56
C ILE A 54 -20.13 12.15 1.84
N GLN A 55 -20.03 13.47 1.77
CA GLN A 55 -20.23 14.36 2.92
C GLN A 55 -21.67 14.38 3.42
N LYS A 56 -22.65 14.16 2.55
CA LYS A 56 -24.08 14.15 2.91
C LYS A 56 -24.47 12.93 3.74
N ASP A 57 -23.87 11.77 3.49
CA ASP A 57 -24.15 10.54 4.24
C ASP A 57 -22.87 9.78 4.67
N PRO A 58 -22.16 10.31 5.69
CA PRO A 58 -20.97 9.66 6.23
C PRO A 58 -21.27 8.35 6.97
N VAL A 59 -22.52 8.15 7.43
CA VAL A 59 -22.93 6.92 8.13
C VAL A 59 -22.99 5.76 7.16
N THR A 60 -23.59 5.95 5.99
CA THR A 60 -23.60 4.94 4.92
C THR A 60 -22.17 4.68 4.42
N CYS A 61 -21.32 5.71 4.33
CA CYS A 61 -19.90 5.53 4.01
C CYS A 61 -19.18 4.61 5.00
N ALA A 62 -19.35 4.85 6.31
CA ALA A 62 -18.74 4.02 7.35
C ALA A 62 -19.28 2.57 7.35
N ARG A 63 -20.60 2.38 7.19
CA ARG A 63 -21.22 1.05 7.10
C ARG A 63 -20.77 0.28 5.87
N HIS A 64 -20.66 0.96 4.73
CA HIS A 64 -20.17 0.35 3.50
C HIS A 64 -18.72 -0.11 3.64
N PHE A 65 -17.86 0.73 4.24
CA PHE A 65 -16.47 0.38 4.52
C PHE A 65 -16.37 -0.84 5.43
N ASP A 66 -17.08 -0.84 6.57
CA ASP A 66 -17.09 -1.97 7.49
C ASP A 66 -17.54 -3.26 6.77
N TYR A 67 -18.66 -3.21 6.05
CA TYR A 67 -19.15 -4.35 5.27
C TYR A 67 -18.09 -4.87 4.29
N ARG A 68 -17.40 -3.98 3.58
CA ARG A 68 -16.34 -4.35 2.64
C ARG A 68 -15.14 -5.00 3.31
N VAL A 69 -14.70 -4.49 4.46
CA VAL A 69 -13.63 -5.12 5.25
C VAL A 69 -14.07 -6.50 5.72
N GLN A 70 -15.28 -6.64 6.28
CA GLN A 70 -15.80 -7.94 6.71
C GLN A 70 -15.88 -8.95 5.56
N VAL A 71 -16.31 -8.51 4.37
CA VAL A 71 -16.35 -9.35 3.18
C VAL A 71 -14.95 -9.74 2.71
N LEU A 72 -13.99 -8.80 2.69
CA LEU A 72 -12.59 -9.08 2.35
C LEU A 72 -12.01 -10.17 3.26
N PHE A 73 -12.20 -10.05 4.57
CA PHE A 73 -11.69 -11.04 5.51
C PHE A 73 -12.38 -12.39 5.31
N ARG A 74 -13.70 -12.43 5.35
CA ARG A 74 -14.46 -13.68 5.27
C ARG A 74 -14.33 -14.41 3.93
N ARG A 75 -14.30 -13.68 2.81
CA ARG A 75 -14.35 -14.27 1.46
C ARG A 75 -13.00 -14.40 0.77
N VAL A 76 -11.98 -13.68 1.23
CA VAL A 76 -10.66 -13.67 0.60
C VAL A 76 -9.62 -14.15 1.59
N ILE A 77 -9.32 -13.36 2.63
CA ILE A 77 -8.21 -13.63 3.55
C ILE A 77 -8.38 -14.94 4.30
N LEU A 78 -9.58 -15.22 4.81
CA LEU A 78 -9.92 -16.42 5.59
C LEU A 78 -10.61 -17.49 4.74
N SER A 79 -10.54 -17.37 3.41
CA SER A 79 -11.14 -18.36 2.51
C SER A 79 -10.36 -19.67 2.50
N GLU A 80 -11.02 -20.76 2.12
CA GLU A 80 -10.38 -22.08 1.95
C GLU A 80 -9.29 -22.09 0.87
N LEU A 81 -9.27 -21.09 -0.02
CA LEU A 81 -8.22 -20.91 -1.01
C LEU A 81 -6.90 -20.42 -0.41
N GLN A 82 -6.91 -19.93 0.83
CA GLN A 82 -5.72 -19.56 1.60
C GLN A 82 -4.73 -18.70 0.80
N PRO A 83 -5.16 -17.53 0.27
CA PRO A 83 -4.34 -16.75 -0.66
C PRO A 83 -3.05 -16.19 -0.04
N LEU A 84 -2.99 -16.12 1.30
CA LEU A 84 -1.80 -15.72 2.08
C LEU A 84 -1.28 -16.88 2.95
N GLY A 85 -1.65 -18.12 2.62
CA GLY A 85 -1.53 -19.27 3.51
C GLY A 85 -2.70 -19.37 4.49
N LYS A 86 -2.69 -20.40 5.34
CA LYS A 86 -3.75 -20.61 6.33
C LYS A 86 -3.58 -19.65 7.50
N VAL A 87 -4.41 -18.61 7.53
CA VAL A 87 -4.43 -17.65 8.63
C VAL A 87 -5.03 -18.32 9.87
N THR A 88 -4.25 -18.42 10.96
CA THR A 88 -4.72 -18.98 12.23
C THR A 88 -5.39 -17.92 13.10
N ASP A 89 -4.81 -16.71 13.08
CA ASP A 89 -5.24 -15.58 13.88
C ASP A 89 -5.07 -14.28 13.11
N TYR A 90 -5.90 -13.30 13.44
CA TYR A 90 -5.78 -11.97 12.89
C TYR A 90 -6.26 -10.90 13.88
N PHE A 91 -5.70 -9.71 13.73
CA PHE A 91 -6.17 -8.51 14.39
C PHE A 91 -6.30 -7.42 13.33
N PHE A 92 -7.35 -6.62 13.40
CA PHE A 92 -7.34 -5.37 12.68
C PHE A 92 -7.99 -4.26 13.49
N ARG A 93 -7.55 -3.04 13.21
CA ARG A 93 -8.10 -1.81 13.78
C ARG A 93 -8.49 -0.88 12.66
N VAL A 94 -9.69 -0.34 12.76
CA VAL A 94 -10.14 0.77 11.90
C VAL A 94 -9.70 2.08 12.52
N GLU A 95 -9.06 2.92 11.72
CA GLU A 95 -8.62 4.25 12.10
C GLU A 95 -9.22 5.30 11.15
N TYR A 96 -9.60 6.44 11.72
CA TYR A 96 -10.07 7.59 10.97
C TYR A 96 -8.96 8.63 10.96
N GLN A 97 -8.35 8.86 9.79
CA GLN A 97 -7.43 9.98 9.65
C GLN A 97 -8.20 11.30 9.65
N GLN A 98 -7.50 12.42 9.88
CA GLN A 98 -8.07 13.78 9.80
C GLN A 98 -8.70 14.14 8.43
N ARG A 99 -8.65 13.23 7.45
CA ARG A 99 -9.19 13.38 6.09
C ARG A 99 -10.52 12.64 5.89
N GLY A 100 -11.12 12.10 6.96
CA GLY A 100 -12.49 11.59 6.97
C GLY A 100 -12.66 10.12 6.57
N SER A 101 -11.88 9.64 5.58
CA SER A 101 -12.01 8.26 5.13
C SER A 101 -11.34 7.27 6.10
N PRO A 102 -12.01 6.15 6.44
CA PRO A 102 -11.42 5.12 7.29
C PRO A 102 -10.36 4.30 6.53
N HIS A 103 -9.35 3.83 7.26
CA HIS A 103 -8.41 2.81 6.82
C HIS A 103 -8.25 1.75 7.90
N THR A 104 -7.89 0.54 7.50
CA THR A 104 -7.70 -0.59 8.41
C THR A 104 -6.23 -0.96 8.46
N HIS A 105 -5.67 -1.07 9.65
CA HIS A 105 -4.38 -1.72 9.88
C HIS A 105 -4.62 -3.14 10.37
N CYS A 106 -3.99 -4.12 9.74
CA CYS A 106 -4.19 -5.53 9.99
C CYS A 106 -2.87 -6.25 10.28
N LEU A 107 -2.92 -7.12 11.28
CA LEU A 107 -1.91 -8.11 11.62
C LEU A 107 -2.49 -9.49 11.32
N LEU A 108 -1.73 -10.33 10.62
CA LEU A 108 -2.11 -11.71 10.28
C LEU A 108 -1.03 -12.68 10.77
N TRP A 109 -1.46 -13.78 11.38
CA TRP A 109 -0.61 -14.92 11.73
C TRP A 109 -0.97 -16.09 10.83
N VAL A 110 0.04 -16.67 10.18
CA VAL A 110 -0.13 -17.74 9.19
C VAL A 110 0.56 -18.99 9.70
N GLU A 111 -0.13 -20.13 9.59
CA GLU A 111 0.40 -21.45 9.94
C GLU A 111 1.65 -21.75 9.11
N ASP A 112 2.69 -22.30 9.76
CA ASP A 112 3.95 -22.69 9.15
C ASP A 112 4.70 -21.57 8.41
N ALA A 113 4.48 -20.31 8.77
CA ALA A 113 5.28 -19.20 8.26
C ALA A 113 6.68 -19.20 8.87
N PRO A 114 7.75 -18.96 8.09
CA PRO A 114 9.12 -18.97 8.60
C PRO A 114 9.38 -17.77 9.52
N GLU A 115 10.19 -18.01 10.54
CA GLU A 115 10.62 -17.03 11.52
C GLU A 115 11.96 -16.41 11.11
N ALA A 116 11.96 -15.10 10.86
CA ALA A 116 13.14 -14.36 10.39
C ALA A 116 14.41 -14.51 11.27
N ASP A 117 14.25 -14.85 12.55
CA ASP A 117 15.38 -14.96 13.49
C ASP A 117 15.90 -16.41 13.61
N ASN A 118 15.10 -17.42 13.23
CA ASN A 118 15.39 -18.83 13.46
C ASN A 118 15.60 -19.61 12.16
N ASP A 119 14.86 -19.28 11.10
CA ASP A 119 14.95 -19.92 9.80
C ASP A 119 15.96 -19.22 8.89
N SER A 120 16.35 -19.89 7.80
CA SER A 120 17.32 -19.33 6.88
C SER A 120 16.74 -18.14 6.10
N ASP A 121 17.59 -17.14 5.80
CA ASP A 121 17.20 -15.98 4.98
C ASP A 121 16.62 -16.40 3.62
N ARG A 122 17.03 -17.57 3.12
CA ARG A 122 16.51 -18.15 1.89
C ARG A 122 15.06 -18.60 2.03
N GLU A 123 14.72 -19.35 3.08
CA GLU A 123 13.36 -19.84 3.32
C GLU A 123 12.40 -18.67 3.54
N VAL A 124 12.84 -17.64 4.28
CA VAL A 124 12.06 -16.41 4.49
C VAL A 124 11.83 -15.68 3.17
N ALA A 125 12.86 -15.53 2.33
CA ALA A 125 12.74 -14.88 1.03
C ALA A 125 11.81 -15.66 0.07
N GLU A 126 11.94 -16.99 0.00
CA GLU A 126 11.07 -17.84 -0.82
C GLU A 126 9.61 -17.78 -0.35
N PHE A 127 9.37 -17.71 0.96
CA PHE A 127 8.03 -17.50 1.50
C PHE A 127 7.46 -16.13 1.13
N VAL A 128 8.25 -15.06 1.20
CA VAL A 128 7.82 -13.71 0.79
C VAL A 128 7.48 -13.69 -0.69
N ASP A 129 8.36 -14.22 -1.55
CA ASP A 129 8.18 -14.24 -3.01
C ASP A 129 6.97 -15.09 -3.45
N LYS A 130 6.55 -16.06 -2.63
CA LYS A 130 5.33 -16.85 -2.87
C LYS A 130 4.05 -16.01 -2.81
N TYR A 131 3.99 -15.00 -1.93
CA TYR A 131 2.76 -14.25 -1.66
C TYR A 131 2.82 -12.79 -2.09
N LEU A 132 4.02 -12.22 -2.21
CA LEU A 132 4.25 -10.81 -2.50
C LEU A 132 5.08 -10.66 -3.77
N THR A 133 4.74 -9.67 -4.58
CA THR A 133 5.48 -9.34 -5.79
C THR A 133 5.53 -7.83 -5.99
N CYS A 134 6.67 -7.36 -6.51
CA CYS A 134 6.84 -6.00 -7.00
C CYS A 134 6.72 -5.93 -8.53
N HIS A 135 6.30 -7.01 -9.19
CA HIS A 135 6.15 -7.06 -10.64
C HIS A 135 5.06 -6.09 -11.10
N ARG A 136 5.42 -5.23 -12.06
CA ARG A 136 4.49 -4.31 -12.70
C ARG A 136 3.93 -4.95 -13.96
N HIS A 137 2.65 -5.29 -13.92
CA HIS A 137 1.92 -5.73 -15.11
C HIS A 137 1.77 -4.58 -16.11
N GLN A 138 1.97 -4.86 -17.40
CA GLN A 138 1.93 -3.85 -18.47
C GLN A 138 0.54 -3.67 -19.11
N GLU A 139 -0.36 -4.62 -18.87
CA GLU A 139 -1.67 -4.74 -19.51
C GLU A 139 -2.74 -5.24 -18.53
N GLY A 140 -4.01 -4.97 -18.86
CA GLY A 140 -5.17 -5.39 -18.07
C GLY A 140 -5.36 -4.64 -16.75
N GLU A 141 -6.33 -5.11 -15.95
CA GLU A 141 -6.72 -4.52 -14.67
C GLU A 141 -5.55 -4.44 -13.66
N LEU A 142 -4.63 -5.41 -13.72
CA LEU A 142 -3.46 -5.44 -12.84
C LEU A 142 -2.50 -4.27 -13.08
N LYS A 143 -2.46 -3.71 -14.29
CA LYS A 143 -1.70 -2.48 -14.59
C LYS A 143 -2.26 -1.31 -13.80
N GLU A 144 -3.58 -1.17 -13.79
CA GLU A 144 -4.24 -0.07 -13.08
C GLU A 144 -4.05 -0.19 -11.57
N ILE A 145 -4.24 -1.40 -11.03
CA ILE A 145 -4.05 -1.67 -9.60
C ILE A 145 -2.59 -1.44 -9.18
N SER A 146 -1.62 -1.94 -9.94
CA SER A 146 -0.20 -1.73 -9.62
C SER A 146 0.19 -0.25 -9.65
N SER A 147 -0.40 0.53 -10.56
CA SER A 147 -0.17 1.99 -10.63
C SER A 147 -0.65 2.77 -9.40
N LEU A 148 -1.55 2.19 -8.58
CA LEU A 148 -1.99 2.80 -7.32
C LEU A 148 -0.94 2.70 -6.21
N HIS A 149 -0.02 1.74 -6.33
CA HIS A 149 1.07 1.54 -5.38
C HIS A 149 2.36 2.26 -5.82
N GLU A 150 2.35 2.94 -6.96
CA GLU A 150 3.47 3.75 -7.42
C GLU A 150 3.52 5.11 -6.71
N HIS A 151 4.71 5.50 -6.26
CA HIS A 151 4.92 6.81 -5.67
C HIS A 151 4.83 7.89 -6.76
N LYS A 152 3.81 8.74 -6.67
CA LYS A 152 3.69 9.95 -7.50
C LYS A 152 4.07 11.18 -6.67
N HIS A 153 4.96 12.01 -7.22
CA HIS A 153 5.43 13.21 -6.54
C HIS A 153 4.30 14.22 -6.37
N SER A 154 3.85 14.38 -5.12
CA SER A 154 2.87 15.42 -4.76
C SER A 154 3.54 16.62 -4.10
N LYS A 155 2.78 17.70 -3.85
CA LYS A 155 3.25 18.88 -3.10
C LYS A 155 3.86 18.52 -1.74
N LEU A 156 3.37 17.46 -1.08
CA LEU A 156 3.88 16.97 0.20
C LEU A 156 5.27 16.33 0.10
N CYS A 157 5.68 15.94 -1.11
CA CYS A 157 7.00 15.38 -1.38
C CYS A 157 8.09 16.45 -1.45
N LYS A 158 7.72 17.73 -1.53
CA LYS A 158 8.73 18.82 -1.53
C LYS A 158 9.25 19.04 -0.12
N LYS A 159 10.57 18.98 0.06
CA LYS A 159 11.26 19.32 1.31
C LYS A 159 12.05 20.62 1.12
N GLY A 160 11.43 21.74 1.48
CA GLY A 160 11.99 23.07 1.24
C GLY A 160 12.12 23.37 -0.26
N GLU A 161 13.14 24.15 -0.63
CA GLU A 161 13.41 24.55 -2.03
C GLU A 161 14.17 23.47 -2.83
N LYS A 162 14.56 22.36 -2.19
CA LYS A 162 15.33 21.31 -2.84
C LYS A 162 14.42 20.45 -3.74
N HIS A 163 14.83 20.26 -4.99
CA HIS A 163 14.24 19.29 -5.92
C HIS A 163 14.62 17.84 -5.56
N VAL A 164 14.25 17.42 -4.35
CA VAL A 164 14.47 16.06 -3.83
C VAL A 164 13.21 15.65 -3.08
N CYS A 165 12.74 14.43 -3.31
CA CYS A 165 11.61 13.86 -2.58
C CYS A 165 11.90 13.80 -1.08
N ARG A 166 10.99 14.34 -0.27
CA ARG A 166 11.01 14.30 1.20
C ARG A 166 11.17 12.88 1.74
N PHE A 167 10.55 11.92 1.07
CA PHE A 167 10.53 10.51 1.45
C PHE A 167 11.70 9.71 0.86
N GLY A 168 12.55 10.35 0.05
CA GLY A 168 13.72 9.72 -0.54
C GLY A 168 13.45 8.83 -1.75
N PHE A 169 12.30 8.96 -2.41
CA PHE A 169 12.03 8.26 -3.67
C PHE A 169 12.77 8.88 -4.88
N PRO A 170 13.08 8.08 -5.92
CA PRO A 170 12.98 6.61 -5.92
C PRO A 170 13.96 5.98 -4.93
N LEU A 171 13.59 4.82 -4.39
CA LEU A 171 14.50 4.03 -3.58
C LEU A 171 15.38 3.17 -4.52
N PRO A 172 16.64 2.89 -4.14
CA PRO A 172 17.50 1.97 -4.87
C PRO A 172 16.81 0.63 -5.19
N PRO A 173 16.87 0.17 -6.44
CA PRO A 173 16.27 -1.10 -6.80
C PRO A 173 17.01 -2.26 -6.13
N MET A 174 16.26 -3.26 -5.69
CA MET A 174 16.79 -4.51 -5.16
C MET A 174 16.55 -5.63 -6.20
N PRO A 175 17.58 -6.38 -6.62
CA PRO A 175 17.45 -7.36 -7.69
C PRO A 175 16.67 -8.62 -7.28
N ARG A 176 16.52 -8.84 -5.98
CA ARG A 176 15.79 -9.96 -5.37
C ARG A 176 15.37 -9.61 -3.96
N THR A 177 14.40 -10.33 -3.43
CA THR A 177 14.04 -10.31 -2.02
C THR A 177 15.24 -10.75 -1.19
N MET A 178 15.53 -10.00 -0.13
CA MET A 178 16.62 -10.32 0.79
C MET A 178 16.34 -9.79 2.19
N MET A 179 16.84 -10.52 3.18
CA MET A 179 16.85 -10.08 4.58
C MET A 179 18.04 -9.15 4.80
N LEU A 180 17.75 -7.94 5.28
CA LEU A 180 18.80 -6.99 5.67
C LEU A 180 19.04 -7.14 7.18
N ARG A 181 20.22 -7.67 7.53
CA ARG A 181 20.67 -7.79 8.92
C ARG A 181 21.60 -6.62 9.27
N PRO A 182 21.63 -6.18 10.55
CA PRO A 182 22.60 -5.20 11.00
C PRO A 182 24.03 -5.68 10.72
N LEU A 183 24.91 -4.76 10.34
CA LEU A 183 26.34 -5.05 10.20
C LEU A 183 26.93 -5.34 11.58
N THR A 184 27.89 -6.27 11.64
CA THR A 184 28.70 -6.48 12.83
C THR A 184 29.67 -5.31 13.00
N GLN A 185 30.12 -5.03 14.24
CA GLN A 185 31.05 -3.92 14.52
C GLN A 185 32.29 -3.93 13.61
N THR A 186 32.82 -5.11 13.31
CA THR A 186 33.99 -5.28 12.43
C THR A 186 33.66 -4.92 10.98
N GLU A 187 32.50 -5.34 10.48
CA GLU A 187 32.01 -4.95 9.16
C GLU A 187 31.69 -3.45 9.10
N GLU A 188 31.27 -2.83 10.21
CA GLU A 188 30.98 -1.40 10.22
C GLU A 188 32.25 -0.58 9.88
N GLU A 189 33.38 -0.90 10.52
CA GLU A 189 34.64 -0.18 10.33
C GLU A 189 35.22 -0.37 8.91
N GLU A 190 35.07 -1.56 8.33
CA GLU A 190 35.65 -1.93 7.03
C GLU A 190 34.75 -1.54 5.84
N GLU A 191 33.44 -1.76 5.95
CA GLU A 191 32.49 -1.68 4.84
C GLU A 191 31.77 -0.32 4.75
N TYR A 192 31.56 0.43 5.84
CA TYR A 192 30.88 1.76 5.75
C TYR A 192 31.53 2.72 4.75
N PRO A 193 32.87 2.85 4.69
CA PRO A 193 33.51 3.70 3.69
C PRO A 193 33.23 3.25 2.25
N ARG A 194 33.10 1.93 2.02
CA ARG A 194 32.79 1.33 0.71
C ARG A 194 31.31 1.49 0.36
N ILE A 195 30.42 1.10 1.26
CA ILE A 195 28.96 1.26 1.16
C ILE A 195 28.62 2.72 0.88
N GLY A 196 29.25 3.67 1.58
CA GLY A 196 29.04 5.10 1.36
C GLY A 196 29.45 5.58 -0.04
N LYS A 197 30.50 5.00 -0.63
CA LYS A 197 30.89 5.29 -2.03
C LYS A 197 29.92 4.67 -3.02
N SER A 198 29.54 3.41 -2.84
CA SER A 198 28.56 2.70 -3.68
C SER A 198 27.20 3.39 -3.67
N PHE A 199 26.72 3.80 -2.49
CA PHE A 199 25.48 4.54 -2.35
C PHE A 199 25.51 5.89 -3.07
N LYS A 200 26.65 6.63 -3.02
CA LYS A 200 26.83 7.87 -3.79
C LYS A 200 26.84 7.61 -5.29
N ALA A 201 27.39 6.50 -5.75
CA ALA A 201 27.38 6.11 -7.16
C ALA A 201 25.96 5.78 -7.64
N ILE A 202 25.22 4.95 -6.91
CA ILE A 202 23.81 4.61 -7.20
C ILE A 202 22.96 5.88 -7.27
N LYS A 203 23.07 6.75 -6.25
CA LYS A 203 22.34 8.03 -6.22
C LYS A 203 22.66 8.94 -7.40
N ARG A 204 23.89 8.91 -7.93
CA ARG A 204 24.24 9.71 -9.11
C ARG A 204 23.48 9.23 -10.34
N VAL A 205 23.46 7.92 -10.59
CA VAL A 205 22.74 7.29 -11.71
C VAL A 205 21.23 7.57 -11.62
N GLU A 206 20.64 7.37 -10.44
CA GLU A 206 19.22 7.67 -10.22
C GLU A 206 18.93 9.18 -10.37
N SER A 207 19.79 10.05 -9.85
CA SER A 207 19.59 11.50 -10.00
C SER A 207 19.65 12.00 -11.44
N THR A 208 20.31 11.28 -12.35
CA THR A 208 20.39 11.62 -13.78
C THR A 208 19.19 11.14 -14.58
N GLU A 209 18.57 10.01 -14.21
CA GLU A 209 17.38 9.48 -14.88
C GLU A 209 16.07 10.03 -14.29
N THR A 210 15.95 10.20 -12.97
CA THR A 210 14.68 10.50 -12.29
C THR A 210 14.42 11.99 -12.03
N ARG A 211 15.37 12.89 -12.29
CA ARG A 211 15.18 14.35 -12.07
C ARG A 211 14.28 15.05 -13.10
N ARG A 212 13.91 14.39 -14.20
CA ARG A 212 13.01 14.99 -15.20
C ARG A 212 11.53 15.00 -14.77
N GLU A 213 11.13 14.20 -13.79
CA GLU A 213 9.72 14.08 -13.40
C GLU A 213 9.29 15.01 -12.25
N CYS A 214 10.22 15.53 -11.44
CA CYS A 214 9.90 16.54 -10.41
C CYS A 214 9.39 17.89 -10.98
N ILE A 215 9.38 18.06 -12.31
CA ILE A 215 9.08 19.32 -13.00
C ILE A 215 7.71 19.28 -13.73
N LEU A 216 7.09 18.12 -13.95
CA LEU A 216 5.98 18.02 -14.91
C LEU A 216 4.55 18.05 -14.35
N GLU A 217 4.33 17.94 -13.03
CA GLU A 217 2.97 18.06 -12.44
C GLU A 217 2.74 19.39 -11.69
N SER A 218 3.41 20.47 -12.10
CA SER A 218 3.08 21.84 -11.67
C SER A 218 2.14 22.58 -12.63
N GLY A 219 1.57 21.90 -13.62
CA GLY A 219 0.58 22.46 -14.53
C GLY A 219 -0.65 21.57 -14.62
N HIS A 220 -1.57 21.70 -13.67
CA HIS A 220 -3.03 21.75 -13.84
C HIS A 220 -3.69 22.05 -12.49
#